data_AF-A0A645J8P7-F1
#
_entry.id   AF-A0A645J8P7-F1
#
_cell.length_a   1.000
_cell.length_b   1.000
_cell.length_c   1.000
_cell.angle_alpha   90.00
_cell.angle_beta   90.00
_cell.angle_gamma   90.00
#
_symmetry.space_group_name_H-M   'P 1'
#
loop_
_entity.id
_entity.type
_entity.pdbx_description
1 polymer ?
#
loop_
_entity_poly.entity_id
_entity_poly.type
_entity_poly.pdbx_seq_one_letter_code
_entity_poly.pdbx_strand_id
1 'polypeptide(L)'
;MKSGYGLNANVSAQVRSSAPSSHITGVQNVVAYFPEFNYTTYWRLLKRLNTGYSSTFEFQKNKYSTYGRPVQFSPVWFPDGRYTTYTECLDAWTPAGMLQINLTDDLTIRESLFSDWHIRPVQ
;
A
#
# COMPACT_ATOMS: atom_id res chain seq x y z
N MET A 1 5.13 -13.83 5.43
CA MET A 1 5.41 -12.98 6.61
C MET A 1 4.62 -13.51 7.81
N LYS A 2 4.92 -13.07 9.04
CA LYS A 2 4.09 -13.37 10.22
C LYS A 2 3.03 -12.28 10.39
N SER A 3 1.90 -12.58 11.03
CA SER A 3 0.94 -11.54 11.43
C SER A 3 1.57 -10.61 12.47
N GLY A 4 1.18 -9.33 12.49
CA GLY A 4 1.84 -8.32 13.36
C GLY A 4 3.02 -7.61 12.72
N TYR A 5 3.51 -8.09 11.57
CA TYR A 5 4.66 -7.52 10.88
C TYR A 5 4.26 -6.35 9.98
N GLY A 6 5.25 -5.50 9.71
CA GLY A 6 5.13 -4.41 8.76
C GLY A 6 5.25 -4.88 7.31
N LEU A 7 4.45 -4.30 6.42
CA LEU A 7 4.53 -4.41 4.98
C LEU A 7 4.71 -3.02 4.35
N ASN A 8 5.49 -2.98 3.28
CA ASN A 8 5.73 -1.79 2.49
C ASN A 8 4.97 -1.91 1.17
N ALA A 9 4.60 -0.78 0.57
CA ALA A 9 4.02 -0.74 -0.76
C ALA A 9 4.87 0.19 -1.63
N ASN A 10 5.11 -0.24 -2.86
CA ASN A 10 5.69 0.58 -3.92
C ASN A 10 4.80 0.43 -5.16
N VAL A 11 4.24 1.54 -5.63
CA VAL A 11 3.39 1.57 -6.83
C VAL A 11 4.07 2.43 -7.87
N SER A 12 4.26 1.89 -9.07
CA SER A 12 4.77 2.60 -10.22
C SER A 12 3.69 2.66 -11.31
N ALA A 13 3.34 3.86 -11.74
CA ALA A 13 2.33 4.10 -12.76
C ALA A 13 2.92 4.88 -13.92
N GLN A 14 2.57 4.48 -15.15
CA GLN A 14 2.94 5.18 -16.37
C GLN A 14 1.70 5.48 -17.21
N VAL A 15 1.46 6.76 -17.49
CA VAL A 15 0.43 7.21 -18.44
C VAL A 15 1.08 7.41 -19.81
N ARG A 16 0.49 6.83 -20.86
CA ARG A 16 0.92 6.99 -22.25
C ARG A 16 -0.24 7.50 -23.07
N SER A 17 -0.01 8.52 -23.87
CA SER A 17 -1.02 9.13 -24.74
C SER A 17 -0.34 9.88 -25.89
N SER A 18 -1.06 10.04 -27.00
CA SER A 18 -0.69 10.91 -28.12
C SER A 18 -1.24 12.34 -27.97
N ALA A 19 -1.97 12.64 -26.89
CA ALA A 19 -2.49 13.98 -26.62
C ALA A 19 -1.36 14.98 -26.27
N PRO A 20 -1.56 16.29 -26.49
CA PRO A 20 -0.63 17.32 -26.03
C PRO A 20 -0.35 17.22 -24.54
N SER A 21 0.90 17.49 -24.15
CA SER A 21 1.34 17.19 -22.79
C SER A 21 0.65 18.04 -21.70
N SER A 22 0.20 19.23 -22.06
CA SER A 22 -0.57 20.14 -21.21
C SER A 22 -2.00 19.66 -20.93
N HIS A 23 -2.51 18.66 -21.67
CA HIS A 23 -3.91 18.23 -21.58
C HIS A 23 -4.10 17.01 -20.67
N ILE A 24 -3.02 16.37 -20.24
CA ILE A 24 -3.08 15.13 -19.46
C ILE A 24 -2.16 15.19 -18.24
N THR A 25 -2.51 14.43 -17.21
CA THR A 25 -1.64 14.20 -16.05
C THR A 25 -1.26 12.74 -15.92
N GLY A 26 -0.15 12.46 -15.22
CA GLY A 26 0.07 11.13 -14.65
C GLY A 26 -0.89 10.85 -13.50
N VAL A 27 -0.79 9.66 -12.91
CA VAL A 27 -1.47 9.32 -11.64
C VAL A 27 -0.99 10.30 -10.56
N GLN A 28 -1.90 10.76 -9.71
CA GLN A 28 -1.58 11.74 -8.66
C GLN A 28 -1.81 11.23 -7.26
N ASN A 29 -2.78 10.34 -7.06
CA ASN A 29 -3.10 9.77 -5.77
C ASN A 29 -3.19 8.25 -5.86
N VAL A 30 -2.75 7.59 -4.79
CA VAL A 30 -2.82 6.15 -4.65
C VAL A 30 -3.25 5.83 -3.22
N VAL A 31 -4.29 5.01 -3.09
CA VAL A 31 -4.88 4.62 -1.81
C VAL A 31 -4.87 3.10 -1.70
N ALA A 32 -4.36 2.58 -0.59
CA ALA A 32 -4.36 1.13 -0.32
C ALA A 32 -5.35 0.79 0.80
N TYR A 33 -6.09 -0.28 0.60
CA TYR A 33 -7.04 -0.90 1.51
C TYR A 33 -6.54 -2.29 1.89
N PHE A 34 -6.97 -2.74 3.06
CA PHE A 34 -6.41 -3.93 3.69
C PHE A 34 -7.51 -4.89 4.15
N PRO A 35 -7.22 -6.20 4.18
CA PRO A 35 -8.24 -7.23 4.37
C PRO A 35 -8.76 -7.32 5.81
N GLU A 36 -8.07 -6.73 6.80
CA GLU A 36 -8.36 -6.99 8.21
C GLU A 36 -9.66 -6.33 8.69
N PHE A 37 -10.17 -5.40 7.90
CA PHE A 37 -11.48 -4.80 8.08
C PHE A 37 -12.35 -4.92 6.83
N ASN A 38 -12.19 -6.02 6.09
CA ASN A 38 -12.91 -6.30 4.85
C ASN A 38 -12.85 -5.13 3.85
N TYR A 39 -11.73 -4.40 3.80
CA TYR A 39 -11.53 -3.23 2.94
C TYR A 39 -12.50 -2.05 3.17
N THR A 40 -13.20 -1.99 4.31
CA THR A 40 -14.29 -1.00 4.51
C THR A 40 -13.93 0.19 5.41
N THR A 41 -13.19 -0.03 6.48
CA THR A 41 -13.04 1.00 7.54
C THR A 41 -11.67 1.65 7.60
N TYR A 42 -10.70 1.13 6.85
CA TYR A 42 -9.32 1.58 6.95
C TYR A 42 -8.61 1.54 5.60
N TRP A 43 -7.88 2.62 5.32
CA TRP A 43 -7.05 2.77 4.15
C TRP A 43 -5.81 3.61 4.47
N ARG A 44 -4.82 3.53 3.60
CA ARG A 44 -3.55 4.26 3.71
C ARG A 44 -3.29 5.04 2.43
N LEU A 45 -3.05 6.34 2.58
CA LEU A 45 -2.58 7.19 1.50
C LEU A 45 -1.11 6.87 1.21
N LEU A 46 -0.77 6.75 -0.08
CA LEU A 46 0.62 6.72 -0.50
C LEU A 46 1.09 8.13 -0.86
N LYS A 47 2.33 8.42 -0.47
CA LYS A 47 3.07 9.62 -0.85
C LYS A 47 3.61 9.44 -2.27
N ARG A 48 3.31 10.42 -3.13
CA ARG A 48 3.94 10.54 -4.45
C ARG A 48 5.41 10.95 -4.31
N LEU A 49 6.31 10.22 -4.97
CA LEU A 49 7.75 10.45 -4.93
C LEU A 49 8.25 11.30 -6.10
N ASN A 50 7.60 11.19 -7.26
CA ASN A 50 7.94 11.97 -8.45
C ASN A 50 6.70 12.34 -9.26
N THR A 51 6.81 13.45 -10.00
CA THR A 51 5.76 14.00 -10.85
C THR A 51 5.99 13.67 -12.32
N GLY A 52 5.01 14.00 -13.17
CA GLY A 52 5.01 13.68 -14.61
C GLY A 52 4.20 12.44 -14.92
N TYR A 53 4.41 11.88 -16.12
CA TYR A 53 3.66 10.72 -16.64
C TYR A 53 4.12 9.39 -16.10
N SER A 54 5.38 9.32 -15.66
CA SER A 54 5.85 8.25 -14.81
C SER A 54 5.80 8.76 -13.38
N SER A 55 5.08 8.07 -12.51
CA SER A 55 4.90 8.45 -11.10
C SER A 55 5.05 7.23 -10.22
N THR A 56 5.84 7.36 -9.17
CA THR A 56 6.07 6.32 -8.15
C THR A 56 5.54 6.78 -6.80
N PHE A 57 5.11 5.82 -6.00
CA PHE A 57 4.41 6.04 -4.75
C PHE A 57 4.87 5.04 -3.69
N GLU A 58 4.98 5.50 -2.45
CA GLU A 58 5.24 4.68 -1.27
C GLU A 58 4.26 5.05 -0.16
N PHE A 59 4.10 4.24 0.88
CA PHE A 59 3.26 4.65 2.01
C PHE A 59 3.73 5.97 2.63
N GLN A 60 2.77 6.80 3.08
CA GLN A 60 3.11 7.88 3.99
C GLN A 60 3.72 7.33 5.28
N LYS A 61 4.59 8.12 5.92
CA LYS A 61 5.18 7.74 7.22
C LYS A 61 4.09 7.34 8.20
N ASN A 62 4.27 6.20 8.86
CA ASN A 62 3.30 5.72 9.82
C ASN A 62 3.59 6.32 11.20
N LYS A 63 2.62 7.06 11.75
CA LYS A 63 2.71 7.63 13.11
C LYS A 63 2.86 6.56 14.20
N TYR A 64 2.44 5.33 13.93
CA TYR A 64 2.56 4.20 14.86
C TYR A 64 3.88 3.42 14.67
N SER A 65 4.71 3.79 13.69
CA SER A 65 6.05 3.20 13.57
C SER A 65 6.99 3.87 14.56
N THR A 66 7.62 3.07 15.42
CA THR A 66 8.67 3.52 16.37
C THR A 66 9.78 4.33 15.69
N TYR A 67 10.07 4.04 14.42
CA TYR A 67 11.12 4.70 13.64
C TYR A 67 10.58 5.60 12.51
N GLY A 68 9.28 5.93 12.53
CA GLY A 68 8.66 6.78 11.50
C GLY A 68 8.77 6.23 10.07
N ARG A 69 8.76 4.91 9.91
CA ARG A 69 8.93 4.23 8.60
C ARG A 69 7.64 4.29 7.76
N PRO A 70 7.76 4.28 6.41
CA PRO A 70 6.63 4.19 5.48
C PRO A 70 6.10 2.74 5.41
N VAL A 71 5.50 2.27 6.51
CA VAL A 71 5.10 0.86 6.68
C VAL A 71 3.66 0.75 7.18
N GLN A 72 2.93 -0.26 6.73
CA GLN A 72 1.65 -0.66 7.30
C GLN A 72 1.85 -1.92 8.13
N PHE A 73 1.29 -2.00 9.35
CA PHE A 73 1.36 -3.22 10.15
C PHE A 73 0.10 -4.04 9.95
N SER A 74 0.23 -5.35 9.74
CA SER A 74 -0.89 -6.27 9.89
C SER A 74 -1.21 -6.45 11.39
N PRO A 75 -2.47 -6.63 11.79
CA PRO A 75 -2.86 -7.06 13.12
C PRO A 75 -2.24 -8.41 13.49
N VAL A 76 -1.83 -8.54 14.75
CA VAL A 76 -1.23 -9.77 15.28
C VAL A 76 -2.22 -10.95 15.25
N TRP A 77 -3.53 -10.66 15.32
CA TRP A 77 -4.58 -11.69 15.28
C TRP A 77 -4.99 -12.12 13.86
N PHE A 78 -4.44 -11.52 12.80
CA PHE A 78 -4.84 -11.87 11.43
C PHE A 78 -4.47 -13.35 11.16
N PRO A 79 -5.39 -14.15 10.61
CA PRO A 79 -5.19 -15.59 10.47
C PRO A 79 -4.12 -15.93 9.43
N ASP A 80 -3.55 -17.13 9.58
CA ASP A 80 -2.69 -17.72 8.57
C ASP A 80 -3.43 -17.88 7.25
N GLY A 81 -2.75 -17.57 6.15
CA GLY A 81 -3.31 -17.67 4.81
C GLY A 81 -2.99 -16.47 3.93
N ARG A 82 -3.90 -16.19 3.00
CA ARG A 82 -3.73 -15.15 1.98
C ARG A 82 -4.11 -13.79 2.55
N TYR A 83 -3.18 -12.85 2.46
CA TYR A 83 -3.35 -11.45 2.80
C TYR A 83 -3.28 -10.65 1.51
N THR A 84 -4.44 -10.32 0.95
CA THR A 84 -4.54 -9.56 -0.31
C THR A 84 -4.70 -8.09 0.02
N THR A 85 -3.79 -7.26 -0.50
CA THR A 85 -3.95 -5.80 -0.46
C THR A 85 -4.68 -5.35 -1.72
N TYR A 86 -5.55 -4.35 -1.58
CA TYR A 86 -6.27 -3.75 -2.69
C TYR A 86 -5.88 -2.29 -2.79
N THR A 87 -5.47 -1.82 -3.96
CA THR A 87 -4.94 -0.47 -4.14
C THR A 87 -5.62 0.21 -5.32
N GLU A 88 -6.04 1.45 -5.12
CA GLU A 88 -6.65 2.29 -6.15
C GLU A 88 -5.63 3.35 -6.57
N CYS A 89 -5.35 3.42 -7.86
CA CYS A 89 -4.56 4.47 -8.49
C CYS A 89 -5.50 5.41 -9.22
N LEU A 90 -5.52 6.68 -8.80
CA LEU A 90 -6.52 7.66 -9.23
C LEU A 90 -5.90 9.01 -9.64
N ASP A 91 -6.76 9.90 -10.12
CA ASP A 91 -6.43 11.27 -10.51
C ASP A 91 -5.48 11.40 -11.72
N ALA A 92 -5.49 10.44 -12.63
CA ALA A 92 -4.91 10.63 -13.96
C ALA A 92 -5.92 11.35 -14.88
N TRP A 93 -5.78 12.65 -15.02
CA TRP A 93 -6.72 13.49 -15.76
C TRP A 93 -6.45 13.51 -17.26
N THR A 94 -7.53 13.44 -18.03
CA THR A 94 -7.57 13.65 -19.48
C THR A 94 -8.70 14.62 -19.84
N PRO A 95 -8.76 15.16 -21.06
CA PRO A 95 -9.88 16.02 -21.48
C PRO A 95 -11.25 15.33 -21.41
N ALA A 96 -11.28 13.99 -21.45
CA ALA A 96 -12.50 13.20 -21.36
C ALA A 96 -12.89 12.84 -19.90
N GLY A 97 -12.04 13.17 -18.93
CA GLY A 97 -12.27 12.88 -17.51
C GLY A 97 -11.10 12.17 -16.83
N MET A 98 -11.35 11.75 -15.58
CA MET A 98 -10.38 11.08 -14.73
C MET A 98 -10.31 9.58 -15.06
N LEU A 99 -9.08 9.09 -15.24
CA LEU A 99 -8.76 7.68 -15.30
C LEU A 99 -8.37 7.16 -13.91
N GLN A 100 -8.78 5.93 -13.63
CA GLN A 100 -8.42 5.18 -12.44
C GLN A 100 -8.17 3.71 -12.78
N ILE A 101 -7.33 3.04 -11.98
CA ILE A 101 -7.09 1.60 -12.09
C ILE A 101 -6.90 0.99 -10.70
N ASN A 102 -7.38 -0.24 -10.55
CA ASN A 102 -7.30 -0.98 -9.30
C ASN A 102 -6.26 -2.09 -9.43
N LEU A 103 -5.48 -2.28 -8.38
CA LEU A 103 -4.39 -3.24 -8.28
C LEU A 103 -4.60 -4.12 -7.06
N THR A 104 -4.15 -5.37 -7.13
CA THR A 104 -4.13 -6.29 -5.99
C THR A 104 -2.78 -6.97 -5.91
N ASP A 105 -2.29 -7.17 -4.70
CA ASP A 105 -1.07 -7.95 -4.44
C ASP A 105 -1.26 -8.87 -3.24
N ASP A 106 -0.66 -10.05 -3.30
CA ASP A 106 -0.88 -11.15 -2.37
C ASP A 106 0.35 -11.44 -1.53
N LEU A 107 0.16 -11.41 -0.22
CA LEU A 107 1.14 -11.86 0.76
C LEU A 107 0.63 -13.15 1.41
N THR A 108 1.54 -14.02 1.79
CA THR A 108 1.19 -15.20 2.60
C THR A 108 1.57 -14.94 4.06
N ILE A 109 0.59 -14.98 4.96
CA ILE A 109 0.78 -14.97 6.41
C ILE A 109 0.94 -16.40 6.92
N ARG A 110 1.95 -16.61 7.75
CA ARG A 110 2.21 -17.85 8.48
C ARG A 110 2.68 -17.47 9.88
N GLU A 111 2.04 -18.01 10.90
CA GLU A 111 2.29 -17.69 12.30
C GLU A 111 2.08 -16.20 12.65
N SER A 112 2.30 -15.86 13.93
CA SER A 112 2.22 -14.50 14.45
C SER A 112 3.55 -14.01 14.99
N LEU A 113 3.67 -12.69 15.18
CA LEU A 113 4.78 -12.03 15.85
C LEU A 113 5.19 -12.72 17.16
N PHE A 114 4.24 -13.29 17.90
CA PHE A 114 4.53 -14.00 19.15
C PHE A 114 5.33 -15.28 18.95
N SER A 115 5.30 -15.88 17.77
CA SER A 115 6.12 -17.06 17.47
C SER A 115 7.62 -16.74 17.40
N ASP A 116 8.00 -15.46 17.31
CA ASP A 116 9.41 -15.04 17.44
C ASP A 116 9.83 -14.79 18.88
N TRP A 117 8.88 -14.70 19.80
CA TRP A 117 9.17 -14.52 21.21
C TRP A 117 9.59 -15.85 21.83
N HIS A 118 10.86 -15.95 22.18
CA HIS A 118 11.38 -17.04 22.98
C HIS A 118 11.53 -16.59 24.43
N ILE A 119 10.74 -17.18 25.34
CA ILE A 119 10.92 -17.01 26.79
C ILE A 119 11.59 -18.28 27.31
N ARG A 120 12.86 -18.19 27.70
CA ARG A 120 13.58 -19.27 28.40
C ARG A 120 13.72 -18.91 29.88
N PRO A 121 13.59 -19.87 30.81
CA PRO A 121 13.95 -19.65 32.21
C PRO A 121 15.42 -19.20 32.32
N VAL A 122 15.67 -18.22 33.18
CA VAL A 122 17.04 -17.86 33.58
C VAL A 122 17.58 -19.01 34.42
N GLN A 123 18.72 -19.56 34.02
CA GLN A 123 19.40 -20.65 34.73
C GLN A 123 20.30 -20.10 35.84
#